data_AF-A0AB35IT70-F1
#
_entry.id   AF-A0AB35IT70-F1
#
_cell.length_a   1.000
_cell.length_b   1.000
_cell.length_c   1.000
_cell.angle_alpha   90.00
_cell.angle_beta   90.00
_cell.angle_gamma   90.00
#
_symmetry.space_group_name_H-M   'P 1'
#
loop_
_entity.id
_entity.type
_entity.pdbx_description
1 polymer ?
#
loop_
_entity_poly.entity_id
_entity_poly.type
_entity_poly.pdbx_seq_one_letter_code
_entity_poly.pdbx_strand_id
1 'polypeptide(L)'
;MQNIDERNDFYYDHRDIIHLTNQTELIINYPGGDRFGDLYAEPYTDISFHSFKLSGNNDLDDNLYLFLNDKYNEGNKILDYLNEFSSNANFSIEEIIIRLTTMNVNIPYHILGQLSNEELQNIKVKESIVNCVENIAFHKHFDACDQYQYGQYGGEDVAEWRLSQSLQFKEIWESLPDKVREYCNDELERAWLQIPNTKNILNGEVEFLQES
;
A
#
# COMPACT_ATOMS: atom_id res chain seq x y z
N MET A 1 32.50 -16.00 -25.99
CA MET A 1 32.04 -14.68 -25.54
C MET A 1 30.54 -14.67 -25.75
N GLN A 2 29.78 -15.07 -24.72
CA GLN A 2 28.32 -15.00 -24.75
C GLN A 2 27.92 -13.54 -24.54
N ASN A 3 26.88 -13.09 -25.25
CA ASN A 3 26.36 -11.73 -25.21
C ASN A 3 26.06 -11.29 -23.77
N ILE A 4 26.58 -10.11 -23.42
CA ILE A 4 26.46 -9.50 -22.09
C ILE A 4 25.05 -8.94 -21.84
N ASP A 5 24.21 -8.83 -22.86
CA ASP A 5 22.85 -8.29 -22.80
C ASP A 5 21.79 -9.24 -22.20
N GLU A 6 22.14 -10.42 -21.68
CA GLU A 6 21.18 -11.41 -21.15
C GLU A 6 21.26 -11.61 -19.61
N ARG A 7 22.02 -10.80 -18.87
CA ARG A 7 22.13 -10.95 -17.40
C ARG A 7 21.27 -9.91 -16.67
N ASN A 8 20.09 -10.33 -16.20
CA ASN A 8 19.11 -9.51 -15.50
C ASN A 8 19.06 -9.69 -13.97
N ASP A 9 20.01 -10.42 -13.38
CA ASP A 9 19.96 -10.74 -11.95
C ASP A 9 20.82 -9.76 -11.12
N PHE A 10 20.35 -8.51 -11.00
CA PHE A 10 20.89 -7.54 -10.06
C PHE A 10 20.10 -7.59 -8.74
N TYR A 11 20.79 -7.62 -7.60
CA TYR A 11 20.18 -7.52 -6.26
C TYR A 11 20.83 -6.37 -5.49
N TYR A 12 20.03 -5.55 -4.80
CA TYR A 12 20.54 -4.68 -3.75
C TYR A 12 20.88 -5.58 -2.55
N ASP A 13 22.16 -5.73 -2.20
CA ASP A 13 22.59 -6.62 -1.10
C ASP A 13 22.07 -6.15 0.27
N HIS A 14 21.74 -4.85 0.39
CA HIS A 14 21.19 -4.29 1.61
C HIS A 14 20.30 -3.07 1.30
N ARG A 15 19.08 -3.09 1.85
CA ARG A 15 18.14 -1.96 1.82
C ARG A 15 17.71 -1.69 3.26
N ASP A 16 17.89 -0.45 3.71
CA ASP A 16 17.26 0.03 4.93
C ASP A 16 15.95 0.73 4.58
N ILE A 17 14.91 0.43 5.36
CA ILE A 17 13.60 1.08 5.26
C ILE A 17 13.33 1.74 6.62
N ILE A 18 13.25 3.06 6.62
CA ILE A 18 12.93 3.85 7.80
C ILE A 18 11.51 4.36 7.65
N HIS A 19 10.59 3.84 8.45
CA HIS A 19 9.20 4.29 8.47
C HIS A 19 9.12 5.65 9.17
N LEU A 20 8.86 6.71 8.39
CA LEU A 20 8.68 8.06 8.92
C LEU A 20 7.25 8.29 9.40
N THR A 21 6.29 7.72 8.67
CA THR A 21 4.87 7.68 9.02
C THR A 21 4.26 6.37 8.51
N ASN A 22 2.99 6.14 8.83
CA ASN A 22 2.18 5.02 8.36
C ASN A 22 2.06 4.98 6.81
N GLN A 23 2.44 6.05 6.11
CA GLN A 23 2.25 6.26 4.67
C GLN A 23 3.53 6.76 3.98
N THR A 24 4.66 6.83 4.67
CA THR A 24 5.90 7.36 4.09
C THR A 24 7.10 6.64 4.68
N GLU A 25 7.93 6.15 3.78
CA GLU A 25 9.15 5.44 4.07
C GLU A 25 10.32 6.21 3.45
N LEU A 26 11.42 6.27 4.19
CA LEU A 26 12.71 6.63 3.65
C LEU A 26 13.44 5.34 3.33
N ILE A 27 13.78 5.14 2.06
CA ILE A 27 14.49 3.97 1.57
C ILE A 27 15.94 4.37 1.33
N ILE A 28 16.87 3.58 1.88
CA ILE A 28 18.30 3.68 1.62
C ILE A 28 18.71 2.38 0.94
N ASN A 29 19.00 2.45 -0.35
CA ASN A 29 19.54 1.31 -1.10
C ASN A 29 21.06 1.41 -1.07
N TYR A 30 21.73 0.44 -0.45
CA TYR A 30 23.17 0.37 -0.46
C TYR A 30 23.69 -0.35 -1.72
N PRO A 31 24.96 -0.15 -2.08
CA PRO A 31 25.58 -0.85 -3.20
C PRO A 31 25.42 -2.36 -3.08
N GLY A 32 24.95 -3.02 -4.13
CA GLY A 32 24.74 -4.46 -4.19
C GLY A 32 25.56 -5.13 -5.28
N GLY A 33 26.14 -6.30 -4.98
CA GLY A 33 26.86 -7.15 -5.94
C GLY A 33 25.98 -8.24 -6.55
N ASP A 34 26.47 -8.91 -7.59
CA ASP A 34 25.85 -10.16 -8.05
C ASP A 34 26.21 -11.32 -7.11
N ARG A 35 25.50 -12.45 -7.21
CA ARG A 35 25.75 -13.67 -6.39
C ARG A 35 27.17 -14.27 -6.56
N PHE A 36 27.97 -13.75 -7.49
CA PHE A 36 29.31 -14.22 -7.82
C PHE A 36 30.42 -13.19 -7.47
N GLY A 37 30.06 -12.04 -6.89
CA GLY A 37 31.00 -11.01 -6.47
C GLY A 37 31.64 -10.23 -7.63
N ASP A 38 30.92 -10.07 -8.75
CA ASP A 38 31.44 -9.42 -9.94
C ASP A 38 31.50 -7.88 -9.82
N LEU A 39 32.45 -7.26 -10.55
CA LEU A 39 32.85 -5.84 -10.48
C LEU A 39 31.79 -4.85 -11.02
N TYR A 40 30.60 -5.32 -11.42
CA TYR A 40 29.56 -4.55 -12.09
C TYR A 40 28.36 -4.19 -11.19
N ALA A 41 28.51 -4.36 -9.88
CA ALA A 41 27.64 -3.83 -8.84
C ALA A 41 27.31 -2.34 -9.09
N GLU A 42 26.04 -1.93 -8.91
CA GLU A 42 25.71 -0.51 -8.79
C GLU A 42 26.42 0.01 -7.53
N PRO A 43 27.46 0.86 -7.64
CA PRO A 43 28.36 1.16 -6.53
C PRO A 43 27.81 2.26 -5.60
N TYR A 44 26.56 2.66 -5.81
CA TYR A 44 26.02 3.90 -5.27
C TYR A 44 25.03 3.62 -4.15
N THR A 45 25.02 4.52 -3.17
CA THR A 45 23.97 4.55 -2.15
C THR A 45 22.88 5.51 -2.62
N ASP A 46 21.72 4.96 -2.93
CA ASP A 46 20.56 5.76 -3.30
C ASP A 46 19.67 6.00 -2.09
N ILE A 47 19.18 7.22 -1.96
CA ILE A 47 18.27 7.61 -0.89
C ILE A 47 17.02 8.17 -1.54
N SER A 48 15.88 7.57 -1.25
CA SER A 48 14.59 7.98 -1.81
C SER A 48 13.50 8.01 -0.75
N PHE A 49 12.49 8.83 -0.99
CA PHE A 49 11.22 8.68 -0.29
C PHE A 49 10.29 7.81 -1.11
N HIS A 50 9.71 6.82 -0.45
CA HIS A 50 8.52 6.16 -0.92
C HIS A 50 7.34 6.73 -0.15
N SER A 51 6.36 7.27 -0.86
CA SER A 51 5.10 7.70 -0.25
C SER A 51 3.98 6.92 -0.89
N PHE A 52 3.28 6.12 -0.08
CA PHE A 52 2.05 5.44 -0.49
C PHE A 52 0.94 6.41 -0.93
N LYS A 53 1.15 7.72 -0.70
CA LYS A 53 0.33 8.83 -1.16
C LYS A 53 0.51 9.14 -2.66
N LEU A 54 1.65 8.75 -3.23
CA LEU A 54 2.11 9.08 -4.60
C LEU A 54 2.06 7.87 -5.52
N SER A 55 2.34 6.68 -5.00
CA SER A 55 2.38 5.45 -5.78
C SER A 55 0.97 4.89 -6.00
N GLY A 56 0.34 5.31 -7.10
CA GLY A 56 -0.89 4.70 -7.60
C GLY A 56 -0.70 3.28 -8.12
N ASN A 57 0.54 2.88 -8.41
CA ASN A 57 0.94 1.54 -8.82
C ASN A 57 2.25 1.15 -8.09
N ASN A 58 2.41 -0.14 -7.78
CA ASN A 58 3.57 -0.71 -7.08
C ASN A 58 4.87 -0.74 -7.91
N ASP A 59 5.04 0.17 -8.88
CA ASP A 59 6.28 0.24 -9.64
C ASP A 59 7.30 1.09 -8.89
N LEU A 60 8.51 0.55 -8.75
CA LEU A 60 9.69 1.18 -8.13
C LEU A 60 10.09 2.53 -8.78
N ASP A 61 9.43 2.93 -9.87
CA ASP A 61 9.58 4.21 -10.59
C ASP A 61 8.96 5.42 -9.87
N ASP A 62 8.14 5.22 -8.83
CA ASP A 62 7.57 6.31 -8.03
C ASP A 62 8.45 6.75 -6.84
N ASN A 63 9.67 6.23 -6.76
CA ASN A 63 10.63 6.64 -5.72
C ASN A 63 11.09 8.09 -5.95
N LEU A 64 10.84 8.95 -4.96
CA LEU A 64 11.34 10.32 -4.94
C LEU A 64 12.80 10.33 -4.47
N TYR A 65 13.73 10.10 -5.39
CA TYR A 65 15.16 10.12 -5.08
C TYR A 65 15.61 11.50 -4.60
N LEU A 66 16.13 11.57 -3.38
CA LEU A 66 16.95 12.66 -2.87
C LEU A 66 18.37 12.55 -3.40
N PHE A 67 18.90 11.33 -3.38
CA PHE A 67 20.20 10.97 -3.92
C PHE A 67 20.04 9.80 -4.89
N LEU A 68 20.57 9.97 -6.09
CA LEU A 68 20.59 8.97 -7.15
C LEU A 68 22.02 8.90 -7.71
N ASN A 69 22.61 7.71 -7.73
CA ASN A 69 23.99 7.47 -8.10
C ASN A 69 25.00 8.33 -7.30
N ASP A 70 24.85 8.38 -5.98
CA ASP A 70 25.64 9.21 -5.03
C ASP A 70 25.60 10.72 -5.31
N LYS A 71 24.66 11.18 -6.13
CA LYS A 71 24.50 12.59 -6.49
C LYS A 71 23.16 13.10 -6.00
N TYR A 72 23.16 14.33 -5.50
CA TYR A 72 21.92 15.04 -5.23
C TYR A 72 21.07 15.08 -6.51
N ASN A 73 19.83 14.60 -6.41
CA ASN A 73 18.92 14.59 -7.55
C ASN A 73 18.29 15.99 -7.72
N GLU A 74 18.94 16.83 -8.52
CA GLU A 74 18.45 18.18 -8.84
C GLU A 74 17.09 18.18 -9.58
N GLY A 75 16.74 17.06 -10.24
CA GLY A 75 15.45 16.85 -10.89
C GLY A 75 14.39 16.21 -10.00
N ASN A 76 14.61 16.15 -8.67
CA ASN A 76 13.61 15.60 -7.77
C ASN A 76 12.30 16.42 -7.87
N LYS A 77 11.18 15.71 -7.91
CA LYS A 77 9.84 16.31 -8.02
C LYS A 77 9.17 16.47 -6.66
N ILE A 78 9.92 16.34 -5.56
CA ILE A 78 9.34 16.37 -4.20
C ILE A 78 8.60 17.69 -3.95
N LEU A 79 9.10 18.80 -4.52
CA LEU A 79 8.47 20.11 -4.45
C LEU A 79 7.17 20.19 -5.26
N ASP A 80 7.08 19.50 -6.40
CA ASP A 80 5.85 19.45 -7.20
C ASP A 80 4.74 18.71 -6.45
N TYR A 81 5.08 17.61 -5.78
CA TYR A 81 4.16 16.88 -4.91
C TYR A 81 3.77 17.66 -3.65
N LEU A 82 4.68 18.45 -3.07
CA LEU A 82 4.34 19.35 -1.97
C LEU A 82 3.27 20.37 -2.37
N ASN A 83 3.31 20.87 -3.61
CA ASN A 83 2.31 21.79 -4.13
C ASN A 83 0.94 21.11 -4.33
N GLU A 84 0.90 19.87 -4.84
CA GLU A 84 -0.34 19.08 -4.92
C GLU A 84 -0.95 18.81 -3.53
N PHE A 85 -0.12 18.61 -2.51
CA PHE A 85 -0.58 18.43 -1.13
C PHE A 85 -1.01 19.70 -0.42
N SER A 86 -0.52 20.86 -0.85
CA SER A 86 -0.86 22.17 -0.27
C SER A 86 -1.98 22.88 -1.04
N SER A 87 -2.29 22.45 -2.26
CA SER A 87 -3.53 22.86 -2.92
C SER A 87 -4.73 22.16 -2.27
N ASN A 88 -5.49 22.90 -1.46
CA ASN A 88 -6.86 22.57 -1.04
C ASN A 88 -7.83 22.64 -2.25
N ALA A 89 -7.48 22.02 -3.38
CA ALA A 89 -8.38 21.94 -4.51
C ALA A 89 -9.48 20.93 -4.15
N ASN A 90 -10.71 21.44 -3.98
CA ASN A 90 -11.87 20.57 -3.80
C ASN A 90 -12.03 19.71 -5.06
N PHE A 91 -11.84 18.39 -4.92
CA PHE A 91 -12.08 17.45 -6.00
C PHE A 91 -13.56 17.42 -6.33
N SER A 92 -13.91 17.29 -7.61
CA SER A 92 -15.28 16.94 -7.97
C SER A 92 -15.61 15.51 -7.49
N ILE A 93 -16.90 15.22 -7.31
CA ILE A 93 -17.36 13.86 -6.94
C ILE A 93 -16.85 12.81 -7.94
N GLU A 94 -16.81 13.14 -9.24
CA GLU A 94 -16.32 12.22 -10.27
C GLU A 94 -14.81 11.96 -10.14
N GLU A 95 -14.01 12.98 -9.84
CA GLU A 95 -12.57 12.82 -9.60
C GLU A 95 -12.30 11.99 -8.33
N ILE A 96 -13.09 12.17 -7.27
CA ILE A 96 -13.00 11.37 -6.04
C ILE A 96 -13.25 9.90 -6.38
N ILE A 97 -14.34 9.59 -7.10
CA ILE A 97 -14.68 8.23 -7.50
C ILE A 97 -13.59 7.62 -8.38
N ILE A 98 -13.10 8.35 -9.39
CA ILE A 98 -12.03 7.87 -10.28
C ILE A 98 -10.79 7.51 -9.48
N ARG A 99 -10.37 8.37 -8.55
CA ARG A 99 -9.16 8.12 -7.76
C ARG A 99 -9.33 6.95 -6.78
N LEU A 100 -10.52 6.77 -6.21
CA LEU A 100 -10.83 5.61 -5.34
C LEU A 100 -10.90 4.28 -6.10
N THR A 101 -11.21 4.32 -7.39
CA THR A 101 -11.41 3.12 -8.23
C THR A 101 -10.21 2.76 -9.11
N THR A 102 -9.30 3.70 -9.36
CA THR A 102 -8.09 3.46 -10.15
C THR A 102 -6.89 3.03 -9.30
N MET A 103 -6.86 3.36 -8.01
CA MET A 103 -5.82 2.93 -7.08
C MET A 103 -6.13 1.52 -6.54
N ASN A 104 -5.68 0.50 -7.27
CA ASN A 104 -6.06 -0.90 -7.01
C ASN A 104 -5.23 -1.61 -5.93
N VAL A 105 -4.12 -1.01 -5.50
CA VAL A 105 -3.15 -1.67 -4.60
C VAL A 105 -3.00 -0.99 -3.24
N ASN A 106 -3.37 0.29 -3.11
CA ASN A 106 -3.18 1.07 -1.89
C ASN A 106 -4.39 1.95 -1.57
N ILE A 107 -4.68 2.10 -0.26
CA ILE A 107 -5.77 2.95 0.20
C ILE A 107 -5.35 4.42 0.06
N PRO A 108 -6.12 5.27 -0.66
CA PRO A 108 -5.78 6.66 -0.86
C PRO A 108 -6.17 7.52 0.36
N TYR A 109 -5.54 7.25 1.50
CA TYR A 109 -5.83 7.92 2.77
C TYR A 109 -5.80 9.45 2.70
N HIS A 110 -4.99 10.00 1.81
CA HIS A 110 -4.91 11.45 1.62
C HIS A 110 -6.17 12.05 1.01
N ILE A 111 -6.76 11.37 0.03
CA ILE A 111 -8.03 11.77 -0.59
C ILE A 111 -9.10 11.65 0.48
N LEU A 112 -9.16 10.49 1.13
CA LEU A 112 -10.13 10.18 2.18
C LEU A 112 -10.07 11.19 3.34
N GLY A 113 -8.88 11.60 3.76
CA GLY A 113 -8.68 12.59 4.82
C GLY A 113 -9.06 14.02 4.43
N GLN A 114 -9.16 14.32 3.14
CA GLN A 114 -9.54 15.64 2.62
C GLN A 114 -11.04 15.76 2.32
N LEU A 115 -11.79 14.65 2.32
CA LEU A 115 -13.22 14.67 2.01
C LEU A 115 -14.01 15.53 3.00
N SER A 116 -14.80 16.44 2.48
CA SER A 116 -15.79 17.24 3.19
C SER A 116 -16.96 16.37 3.68
N ASN A 117 -17.75 16.92 4.60
CA ASN A 117 -18.95 16.23 5.11
C ASN A 117 -19.98 16.03 3.98
N GLU A 118 -20.05 16.97 3.04
CA GLU A 118 -20.99 16.94 1.91
C GLU A 118 -20.61 15.85 0.90
N GLU A 119 -19.33 15.68 0.61
CA GLU A 119 -18.82 14.60 -0.23
C GLU A 119 -19.06 13.23 0.40
N LEU A 120 -18.89 13.09 1.72
CA LEU A 120 -19.16 11.84 2.44
C LEU A 120 -20.65 11.50 2.58
N GLN A 121 -21.56 12.46 2.42
CA GLN A 121 -23.00 12.17 2.31
C GLN A 121 -23.38 11.64 0.92
N ASN A 122 -22.50 11.77 -0.08
CA ASN A 122 -22.79 11.29 -1.42
C ASN A 122 -22.72 9.75 -1.47
N ILE A 123 -23.83 9.11 -1.84
CA ILE A 123 -23.95 7.65 -1.91
C ILE A 123 -22.87 7.03 -2.81
N LYS A 124 -22.60 7.63 -3.98
CA LYS A 124 -21.58 7.09 -4.90
C LYS A 124 -20.17 7.19 -4.35
N VAL A 125 -19.88 8.22 -3.55
CA VAL A 125 -18.59 8.34 -2.87
C VAL A 125 -18.46 7.25 -1.82
N LYS A 126 -19.48 7.06 -0.97
CA LYS A 126 -19.50 5.97 0.02
C LYS A 126 -19.32 4.60 -0.62
N GLU A 127 -20.08 4.29 -1.68
CA GLU A 127 -19.95 3.05 -2.45
C GLU A 127 -18.52 2.87 -2.99
N SER A 128 -17.91 3.95 -3.50
CA SER A 128 -16.54 3.90 -4.02
C SER A 128 -15.50 3.67 -2.92
N ILE A 129 -15.72 4.21 -1.73
CA ILE A 129 -14.87 3.96 -0.55
C ILE A 129 -14.96 2.49 -0.14
N VAL A 130 -16.18 1.95 -0.03
CA VAL A 130 -16.38 0.53 0.33
C VAL A 130 -15.73 -0.39 -0.71
N ASN A 131 -15.97 -0.15 -2.00
CA ASN A 131 -15.36 -0.93 -3.07
C ASN A 131 -13.83 -0.85 -3.05
N CYS A 132 -13.26 0.32 -2.72
CA CYS A 132 -11.82 0.49 -2.57
C CYS A 132 -11.28 -0.39 -1.43
N VAL A 133 -11.92 -0.38 -0.27
CA VAL A 133 -11.55 -1.24 0.87
C VAL A 133 -11.68 -2.73 0.52
N GLU A 134 -12.79 -3.14 -0.11
CA GLU A 134 -13.03 -4.52 -0.54
C GLU A 134 -11.94 -5.01 -1.50
N ASN A 135 -11.63 -4.22 -2.53
CA ASN A 135 -10.64 -4.57 -3.54
C ASN A 135 -9.24 -4.71 -2.93
N ILE A 136 -8.84 -3.77 -2.07
CA ILE A 136 -7.51 -3.81 -1.47
C ILE A 136 -7.41 -4.95 -0.45
N ALA A 137 -8.46 -5.22 0.33
CA ALA A 137 -8.51 -6.38 1.21
C ALA A 137 -8.38 -7.69 0.43
N PHE A 138 -9.04 -7.79 -0.74
CA PHE A 138 -8.93 -8.93 -1.64
C PHE A 138 -7.51 -9.12 -2.16
N HIS A 139 -6.87 -8.07 -2.66
CA HIS A 139 -5.50 -8.15 -3.18
C HIS A 139 -4.49 -8.49 -2.07
N LYS A 140 -4.56 -7.84 -0.91
CA LYS A 140 -3.69 -8.16 0.24
C LYS A 140 -3.84 -9.60 0.72
N HIS A 141 -5.06 -10.11 0.74
CA HIS A 141 -5.34 -11.51 1.06
C HIS A 141 -4.74 -12.46 0.01
N PHE A 142 -4.94 -12.15 -1.27
CA PHE A 142 -4.40 -12.95 -2.37
C PHE A 142 -2.87 -13.03 -2.31
N ASP A 143 -2.20 -11.89 -2.18
CA ASP A 143 -0.74 -11.81 -2.07
C ASP A 143 -0.23 -12.57 -0.84
N ALA A 144 -0.90 -12.45 0.31
CA ALA A 144 -0.56 -13.19 1.51
C ALA A 144 -0.69 -14.71 1.33
N CYS A 145 -1.76 -15.17 0.66
CA CYS A 145 -1.94 -16.59 0.35
C CYS A 145 -0.86 -17.09 -0.62
N ASP A 146 -0.50 -16.29 -1.62
CA ASP A 146 0.54 -16.60 -2.60
C ASP A 146 1.90 -16.77 -1.90
N GLN A 147 2.31 -15.77 -1.09
CA GLN A 147 3.55 -15.83 -0.31
C GLN A 147 3.59 -17.02 0.66
N TYR A 148 2.48 -17.31 1.34
CA TYR A 148 2.37 -18.46 2.25
C TYR A 148 2.53 -19.79 1.50
N GLN A 149 1.98 -19.91 0.29
CA GLN A 149 2.14 -21.10 -0.56
C GLN A 149 3.58 -21.27 -1.06
N TYR A 150 4.30 -20.18 -1.32
CA TYR A 150 5.71 -20.18 -1.72
C TYR A 150 6.70 -20.33 -0.55
N GLY A 151 6.22 -20.56 0.68
CA GLY A 151 7.06 -20.95 1.82
C GLY A 151 8.00 -22.13 1.51
N GLN A 152 9.02 -22.36 2.35
CA GLN A 152 10.18 -23.26 2.14
C GLN A 152 10.98 -23.11 0.82
N TYR A 153 10.46 -22.42 -0.20
CA TYR A 153 11.09 -22.14 -1.49
C TYR A 153 11.41 -20.65 -1.70
N GLY A 154 11.31 -19.84 -0.63
CA GLY A 154 11.67 -18.41 -0.65
C GLY A 154 10.53 -17.43 -0.36
N GLY A 155 9.31 -17.90 -0.07
CA GLY A 155 8.20 -17.05 0.40
C GLY A 155 8.37 -16.56 1.85
N GLU A 156 7.63 -15.51 2.22
CA GLU A 156 7.65 -14.89 3.55
C GLU A 156 6.95 -15.74 4.63
N ASP A 157 7.36 -15.58 5.90
CA ASP A 157 6.55 -16.02 7.04
C ASP A 157 5.32 -15.12 7.17
N VAL A 158 4.17 -15.61 6.70
CA VAL A 158 2.90 -14.87 6.69
C VAL A 158 2.10 -15.15 7.96
N ALA A 159 1.80 -14.09 8.73
CA ALA A 159 0.92 -14.21 9.89
C ALA A 159 -0.48 -14.71 9.50
N GLU A 160 -1.05 -15.62 10.28
CA GLU A 160 -2.30 -16.31 9.96
C GLU A 160 -3.47 -15.35 9.66
N TRP A 161 -3.58 -14.24 10.39
CA TRP A 161 -4.63 -13.26 10.16
C TRP A 161 -4.56 -12.62 8.76
N ARG A 162 -3.36 -12.50 8.18
CA ARG A 162 -3.17 -11.94 6.83
C ARG A 162 -3.77 -12.84 5.74
N LEU A 163 -3.94 -14.13 6.04
CA LEU A 163 -4.59 -15.10 5.17
C LEU A 163 -6.11 -14.99 5.20
N SER A 164 -6.69 -14.11 6.02
CA SER A 164 -8.13 -13.87 6.06
C SER A 164 -8.48 -12.56 5.36
N GLN A 165 -9.23 -12.62 4.26
CA GLN A 165 -9.75 -11.43 3.60
C GLN A 165 -10.61 -10.57 4.54
N SER A 166 -11.44 -11.20 5.38
CA SER A 166 -12.28 -10.50 6.35
C SER A 166 -11.45 -9.75 7.42
N LEU A 167 -10.33 -10.31 7.88
CA LEU A 167 -9.44 -9.61 8.82
C LEU A 167 -8.63 -8.51 8.12
N GLN A 168 -8.17 -8.74 6.90
CA GLN A 168 -7.54 -7.71 6.07
C GLN A 168 -8.48 -6.52 5.83
N PHE A 169 -9.76 -6.79 5.56
CA PHE A 169 -10.78 -5.76 5.42
C PHE A 169 -10.95 -4.95 6.71
N LYS A 170 -11.04 -5.63 7.86
CA LYS A 170 -11.22 -4.99 9.17
C LYS A 170 -10.02 -4.12 9.55
N GLU A 171 -8.79 -4.59 9.30
CA GLU A 171 -7.55 -3.83 9.49
C GLU A 171 -7.54 -2.53 8.66
N ILE A 172 -7.97 -2.61 7.40
CA ILE A 172 -8.08 -1.43 6.54
C ILE A 172 -9.18 -0.49 7.05
N TRP A 173 -10.35 -1.02 7.38
CA TRP A 173 -11.45 -0.24 7.92
C TRP A 173 -11.04 0.52 9.17
N GLU A 174 -10.40 -0.14 10.14
CA GLU A 174 -9.94 0.46 11.39
C GLU A 174 -8.86 1.55 11.15
N SER A 175 -8.08 1.45 10.08
CA SER A 175 -7.06 2.46 9.73
C SER A 175 -7.58 3.62 8.86
N LEU A 176 -8.84 3.61 8.42
CA LEU A 176 -9.45 4.74 7.71
C LEU A 176 -9.53 5.99 8.61
N PRO A 177 -9.53 7.21 8.02
CA PRO A 177 -9.70 8.44 8.78
C PRO A 177 -11.01 8.41 9.59
N ASP A 178 -10.97 8.89 10.84
CA ASP A 178 -12.09 8.79 11.80
C ASP A 178 -13.43 9.25 11.19
N LYS A 179 -13.40 10.39 10.49
CA LYS A 179 -14.57 10.98 9.83
C LYS A 179 -15.12 10.09 8.70
N VAL A 180 -14.26 9.41 7.95
CA VAL A 180 -14.68 8.48 6.91
C VAL A 180 -15.33 7.26 7.54
N ARG A 181 -14.74 6.71 8.61
CA ARG A 181 -15.34 5.59 9.35
C ARG A 181 -16.71 5.96 9.88
N GLU A 182 -16.86 7.12 10.51
CA GLU A 182 -18.15 7.59 11.05
C GLU A 182 -19.24 7.65 9.97
N TYR A 183 -18.93 8.19 8.79
CA TYR A 183 -19.92 8.34 7.72
C TYR A 183 -20.21 7.05 6.94
N CYS A 184 -19.26 6.13 6.87
CA CYS A 184 -19.36 4.91 6.05
C CYS A 184 -19.52 3.63 6.88
N ASN A 185 -19.67 3.73 8.21
CA ASN A 185 -19.64 2.60 9.13
C ASN A 185 -20.65 1.51 8.74
N ASP A 186 -21.89 1.92 8.49
CA ASP A 186 -22.99 1.00 8.16
C ASP A 186 -22.74 0.28 6.82
N GLU A 187 -22.24 1.01 5.82
CA GLU A 187 -21.94 0.44 4.51
C GLU A 187 -20.72 -0.50 4.57
N LEU A 188 -19.68 -0.15 5.33
CA LEU A 188 -18.50 -0.98 5.56
C LEU A 188 -18.84 -2.24 6.35
N GLU A 189 -19.68 -2.14 7.38
CA GLU A 189 -20.14 -3.28 8.17
C GLU A 189 -20.92 -4.27 7.30
N ARG A 190 -21.86 -3.77 6.48
CA ARG A 190 -22.64 -4.60 5.57
C ARG A 190 -21.74 -5.34 4.58
N ALA A 191 -20.78 -4.64 3.98
CA ALA A 191 -19.79 -5.22 3.07
C ALA A 191 -18.96 -6.31 3.75
N TRP A 192 -18.41 -6.01 4.93
CA TRP A 192 -17.61 -6.95 5.71
C TRP A 192 -18.37 -8.25 6.03
N LEU A 193 -19.66 -8.14 6.39
CA LEU A 193 -20.52 -9.29 6.66
C LEU A 193 -20.80 -10.17 5.43
N GLN A 194 -20.64 -9.65 4.21
CA GLN A 194 -20.77 -10.45 2.98
C GLN A 194 -19.51 -11.27 2.66
N ILE A 195 -18.36 -10.98 3.28
CA ILE A 195 -17.13 -11.72 3.02
C ILE A 195 -17.28 -13.17 3.55
N PRO A 196 -17.05 -14.21 2.72
CA PRO A 196 -17.42 -15.59 3.06
C PRO A 196 -16.87 -16.13 4.39
N ASN A 197 -15.68 -15.70 4.80
CA ASN A 197 -15.04 -16.19 6.03
C ASN A 197 -15.39 -15.36 7.29
N THR A 198 -16.14 -14.26 7.17
CA THR A 198 -16.53 -13.40 8.32
C THR A 198 -17.36 -14.17 9.35
N LYS A 199 -18.27 -15.03 8.92
CA LYS A 199 -19.12 -15.81 9.83
C LYS A 199 -18.30 -16.76 10.73
N ASN A 200 -17.23 -17.34 10.21
CA ASN A 200 -16.36 -18.23 10.97
C ASN A 200 -15.57 -17.46 12.03
N ILE A 201 -15.12 -16.24 11.71
CA ILE A 201 -14.43 -15.34 12.65
C ILE A 201 -15.35 -14.95 13.79
N LEU A 202 -16.57 -14.49 13.49
CA LEU A 202 -17.54 -14.09 14.50
C LEU A 202 -17.91 -15.24 15.45
N ASN A 203 -18.05 -16.46 14.92
CA ASN A 203 -18.31 -17.63 15.77
C ASN A 203 -17.14 -17.93 16.71
N GLY A 204 -15.90 -17.84 16.22
CA GLY A 204 -14.71 -18.02 17.06
C GLY A 204 -14.58 -16.96 18.17
N GLU A 205 -14.90 -15.70 17.87
CA GLU A 205 -14.95 -14.63 18.87
C GLU A 205 -16.02 -14.88 19.95
N VAL A 206 -17.20 -15.37 19.56
CA VAL A 206 -18.28 -15.71 20.49
C VAL A 206 -17.90 -16.87 21.41
N GLU A 207 -17.28 -17.92 20.87
CA GLU A 207 -16.80 -19.06 21.66
C GLU A 207 -15.74 -18.62 22.69
N PHE A 208 -14.77 -17.80 22.28
CA PHE A 208 -13.75 -17.24 23.18
C PHE A 208 -14.37 -16.43 24.33
N LEU A 209 -15.38 -15.60 24.03
CA LEU A 209 -16.08 -14.78 25.03
C LEU A 209 -16.97 -15.59 25.98
N GLN A 210 -17.42 -16.78 25.57
CA GLN A 210 -18.20 -17.69 26.42
C GLN A 210 -17.33 -18.55 27.34
N GLU A 211 -16.07 -18.75 26.98
CA GLU A 211 -15.07 -19.49 27.76
C GLU A 211 -14.26 -18.60 28.73
N SER A 212 -14.41 -17.28 28.64
CA SER A 212 -13.75 -16.25 29.49
C SER A 212 -14.60 -15.81 30.69
#